data_AF-A0A6V7LAA9-F1
#
_entry.id   AF-A0A6V7LAA9-F1
#
_cell.length_a   1.000
_cell.length_b   1.000
_cell.length_c   1.000
_cell.angle_alpha   90.00
_cell.angle_beta   90.00
_cell.angle_gamma   90.00
#
_symmetry.space_group_name_H-M   'P 1'
#
loop_
_entity.id
_entity.type
_entity.pdbx_description
1 polymer ?
#
loop_
_entity_poly.entity_id
_entity_poly.type
_entity_poly.pdbx_seq_one_letter_code
_entity_poly.pdbx_strand_id
1 'polypeptide(L)' 'RLGPWIARRRTADVQKKYEEIGGGSPILKWTNLQGELLCKQLDKVSPETGPHKHYVAFRYVDPLTDEALQQIE' A
#
# COMPACT_ATOMS: atom_id res chain seq x y z
N ARG A 1 -22.42 -16.55 2.72
CA ARG A 1 -21.38 -16.34 3.76
C ARG A 1 -20.11 -17.19 3.50
N LEU A 2 -19.68 -17.31 2.23
CA LEU A 2 -18.53 -18.17 1.89
C LEU A 2 -17.19 -17.45 2.07
N GLY A 3 -17.09 -16.17 1.69
CA GLY A 3 -15.87 -15.37 1.81
C GLY A 3 -15.27 -15.35 3.23
N PRO A 4 -16.03 -14.95 4.26
CA PRO A 4 -15.52 -14.95 5.64
C PRO A 4 -15.09 -16.33 6.14
N TRP A 5 -15.78 -17.40 5.70
CA TRP A 5 -15.42 -18.77 6.06
C TRP A 5 -14.09 -19.20 5.42
N ILE A 6 -13.89 -18.91 4.13
CA ILE A 6 -12.61 -19.18 3.45
C ILE A 6 -11.48 -18.37 4.09
N ALA A 7 -11.72 -17.09 4.37
CA ALA A 7 -10.73 -16.22 5.01
C ALA A 7 -10.30 -16.82 6.36
N ARG A 8 -11.26 -17.11 7.27
CA ARG A 8 -10.97 -17.70 8.58
C ARG A 8 -10.21 -19.02 8.48
N ARG A 9 -10.52 -19.88 7.51
CA ARG A 9 -9.81 -21.16 7.30
C ARG A 9 -8.36 -20.94 6.85
N ARG A 10 -8.10 -19.96 5.98
CA ARG A 10 -6.78 -19.73 5.38
C ARG A 10 -5.87 -18.81 6.20
N THR A 11 -6.41 -18.04 7.13
CA THR A 11 -5.63 -17.06 7.92
C THR A 11 -4.41 -17.67 8.59
N ALA A 12 -4.55 -18.84 9.25
CA ALA A 12 -3.44 -19.48 9.95
C ALA A 12 -2.27 -19.85 9.02
N ASP A 13 -2.56 -20.44 7.85
CA ASP A 13 -1.53 -20.79 6.87
C ASP A 13 -0.84 -19.55 6.29
N VAL A 14 -1.58 -18.46 6.10
CA VAL A 14 -1.04 -17.20 5.56
C VAL A 14 -0.17 -16.49 6.61
N GLN A 15 -0.58 -16.48 7.88
CA GLN A 15 0.20 -15.90 8.97
C GLN A 15 1.54 -16.61 9.13
N LYS A 16 1.55 -17.94 9.14
CA LYS A 16 2.78 -18.73 9.21
C LYS A 16 3.75 -18.40 8.06
N LYS A 17 3.24 -18.24 6.84
CA LYS A 17 4.06 -17.83 5.68
C LYS A 17 4.65 -16.44 5.85
N TYR A 18 3.91 -15.51 6.43
CA TYR A 18 4.44 -14.18 6.74
C TYR A 18 5.49 -14.22 7.85
N GLU A 19 5.31 -15.05 8.88
CA GLU A 19 6.31 -15.27 9.94
C GLU A 19 7.63 -15.81 9.36
N GLU A 20 7.57 -16.76 8.42
CA GLU A 20 8.75 -17.33 7.74
C GLU A 20 9.58 -16.28 6.97
N ILE A 21 8.98 -15.15 6.57
CA ILE A 21 9.66 -14.05 5.86
C ILE A 21 9.91 -12.81 6.73
N GLY A 22 9.77 -12.93 8.06
CA GLY A 22 10.05 -11.82 8.99
C GLY A 22 8.82 -11.09 9.53
N GLY A 23 7.63 -11.69 9.43
CA GLY A 23 6.42 -11.25 10.13
C GLY A 23 5.49 -10.32 9.36
N GLY A 24 5.72 -10.08 8.06
CA GLY A 24 4.84 -9.22 7.27
C GLY A 24 5.27 -8.99 5.82
N SER A 25 4.39 -8.34 5.05
CA SER A 25 4.70 -7.93 3.69
C SER A 25 5.45 -6.59 3.70
N PRO A 26 6.59 -6.46 2.99
CA PRO A 26 7.30 -5.18 2.90
C PRO A 26 6.68 -4.21 1.88
N ILE A 27 5.52 -4.56 1.29
CA ILE A 27 4.92 -3.83 0.17
C ILE A 27 4.65 -2.35 0.50
N LEU A 28 4.03 -2.04 1.66
CA LEU A 28 3.73 -0.65 2.02
C LEU A 28 5.00 0.20 2.15
N LYS A 29 6.04 -0.36 2.78
CA LYS A 29 7.34 0.31 2.93
C LYS A 29 7.94 0.65 1.58
N TRP A 30 7.98 -0.32 0.66
CA TRP A 30 8.60 -0.11 -0.64
C TRP A 30 7.78 0.79 -1.55
N THR A 31 6.45 0.66 -1.57
CA THR A 31 5.59 1.54 -2.37
C THR A 31 5.69 2.99 -1.89
N ASN A 32 5.77 3.24 -0.59
CA ASN A 32 6.00 4.59 -0.07
C ASN A 32 7.35 5.16 -0.50
N LEU A 33 8.44 4.40 -0.34
CA LEU A 33 9.77 4.85 -0.76
C LEU A 33 9.81 5.16 -2.26
N GLN A 34 9.19 4.32 -3.08
CA GLN A 34 9.08 4.53 -4.52
C GLN A 34 8.29 5.81 -4.83
N GLY A 35 7.15 6.03 -4.17
CA GLY A 35 6.33 7.23 -4.34
C GLY A 35 7.06 8.51 -3.95
N GLU A 36 7.78 8.50 -2.81
CA GLU A 36 8.58 9.65 -2.37
C GLU A 36 9.68 10.01 -3.36
N LEU A 37 10.41 9.00 -3.87
CA LEU A 37 11.47 9.21 -4.85
C LEU A 37 10.92 9.67 -6.20
N LEU A 38 9.75 9.14 -6.59
CA LEU A 38 9.05 9.56 -7.80
C LEU A 38 8.65 11.03 -7.71
N CYS A 39 7.98 11.46 -6.63
CA CYS A 39 7.58 12.86 -6.46
C CYS A 39 8.79 13.81 -6.46
N LYS A 40 9.87 13.45 -5.76
CA LYS A 40 11.12 14.23 -5.76
C LYS A 40 11.71 14.39 -7.17
N GLN A 41 11.56 13.39 -8.03
CA GLN A 41 12.04 13.47 -9.41
C GLN A 41 11.08 14.24 -10.30
N LEU A 42 9.76 14.07 -10.12
CA LEU A 42 8.74 14.82 -10.86
C LEU A 42 8.82 16.32 -10.57
N ASP A 43 9.05 16.72 -9.33
CA ASP A 43 9.25 18.13 -8.97
C ASP A 43 10.44 18.80 -9.70
N LYS A 44 11.42 18.00 -10.15
CA LYS A 44 12.56 18.51 -10.94
C LYS A 44 12.27 18.51 -12.44
N VAL A 45 11.55 17.51 -12.93
CA VAL A 45 11.33 17.28 -14.37
C VAL A 45 10.12 18.05 -14.90
N SER A 46 9.10 18.25 -14.06
CA SER A 46 7.86 18.96 -14.40
C SER A 46 7.49 19.91 -13.24
N PRO A 47 8.29 20.96 -13.00
CA PRO A 47 8.03 21.90 -11.91
C PRO A 47 6.67 22.60 -12.04
N GLU A 48 6.13 22.72 -13.25
CA GLU A 48 4.84 23.36 -13.56
C GLU A 48 3.63 22.59 -13.02
N THR A 49 3.73 21.27 -12.81
CA THR A 49 2.67 20.48 -12.16
C THR A 49 2.99 20.16 -10.70
N GLY A 50 4.13 20.66 -10.19
CA GLY A 50 4.50 20.53 -8.80
C GLY A 50 3.70 21.46 -7.87
N PRO A 51 3.76 21.24 -6.54
CA PRO A 51 4.46 20.13 -5.87
C PRO A 51 3.70 18.80 -6.01
N HIS A 52 4.43 17.72 -6.30
CA HIS A 52 3.84 16.38 -6.42
C HIS A 52 3.75 15.68 -5.07
N LYS A 53 2.68 14.92 -4.86
CA LYS A 53 2.48 14.08 -3.68
C LYS A 53 1.94 12.71 -4.10
N HIS A 54 2.49 11.64 -3.52
CA HIS A 54 2.02 10.28 -3.75
C HIS A 54 1.02 9.86 -2.66
N TYR A 55 0.14 8.95 -3.03
CA TYR A 55 -0.79 8.28 -2.13
C TYR A 55 -0.78 6.78 -2.46
N VAL A 56 -0.71 5.94 -1.43
CA VAL A 56 -0.82 4.48 -1.58
C VAL A 56 -2.28 4.11 -1.39
N ALA A 57 -2.85 3.41 -2.37
CA ALA A 57 -4.25 3.00 -2.38
C ALA A 57 -4.34 1.49 -2.62
N PHE A 58 -4.24 0.70 -1.55
CA PHE A 58 -4.32 -0.76 -1.63
C PHE A 58 -5.78 -1.25 -1.68
N ARG A 59 -5.97 -2.42 -2.27
CA ARG A 59 -7.31 -2.97 -2.49
C ARG A 59 -7.87 -3.76 -1.30
N TYR A 60 -6.99 -4.41 -0.52
CA TYR A 60 -7.36 -5.44 0.47
C TYR A 60 -6.74 -5.22 1.85
N VAL A 61 -5.86 -4.23 2.00
CA VAL A 61 -5.13 -3.91 3.22
C VAL A 61 -5.01 -2.40 3.32
N ASP A 62 -4.82 -1.88 4.51
CA ASP A 62 -4.64 -0.44 4.71
C ASP A 62 -3.26 0.02 4.19
N PRO A 63 -3.12 1.25 3.66
CA PRO A 63 -4.20 2.22 3.40
C PRO A 63 -5.09 1.78 2.23
N LEU A 64 -6.40 1.71 2.47
CA LEU A 64 -7.38 1.32 1.45
C LEU A 64 -7.62 2.46 0.45
N THR A 65 -8.15 2.12 -0.72
CA THR A 65 -8.48 3.11 -1.76
C THR A 65 -9.38 4.24 -1.25
N ASP A 66 -10.40 3.93 -0.45
CA ASP A 66 -11.33 4.94 0.07
C ASP A 66 -10.63 5.86 1.08
N GLU A 67 -9.71 5.33 1.89
CA GLU A 67 -8.90 6.12 2.84
C GLU A 67 -7.90 7.01 2.10
N ALA A 68 -7.26 6.49 1.05
CA ALA A 68 -6.36 7.27 0.22
C ALA A 68 -7.10 8.40 -0.50
N LEU A 69 -8.32 8.15 -0.98
CA LEU A 69 -9.17 9.16 -1.61
C LEU A 69 -9.54 10.27 -0.62
N GLN A 70 -9.92 9.92 0.61
CA GLN A 70 -10.20 10.91 1.67
C GLN A 70 -9.00 11.81 2.01
N GLN A 71 -7.76 11.38 1.75
CA GLN A 71 -6.58 12.22 1.96
C GLN A 71 -6.22 13.09 0.74
N ILE A 72 -6.87 12.85 -0.41
CA ILE A 72 -6.71 13.63 -1.64
C ILE A 72 -7.75 14.75 -1.68
N GLU A 73 -8.99 14.47 -1.26
CA GLU A 73 -10.09 15.43 -1.15
C GLU A 73 -9.84 16.50 -0.08
#